data_AF-A0A847B2S3-F1
#
_entry.id   AF-A0A847B2S3-F1
#
_cell.length_a   1.000
_cell.length_b   1.000
_cell.length_c   1.000
_cell.angle_alpha   90.00
_cell.angle_beta   90.00
_cell.angle_gamma   90.00
#
_symmetry.space_group_name_H-M   'P 1'
#
loop_
_entity.id
_entity.type
_entity.pdbx_description
1 polymer ?
#
loop_
_entity_poly.entity_id
_entity_poly.type
_entity_poly.pdbx_seq_one_letter_code
_entity_poly.pdbx_strand_id
1 'polypeptide(L)'
;MDYMQLVSLRQHHPAWRLLRADNAPLIISFLQQTFVAPNLRSLEQTTLASKLDDLIYSLHQNFGETLFPRAASAYLDDWADNSNGWLRKFYQTGSDEAHYELTVATEKVIEWLNNLGRRQFVGTESRLLAIFDLLRQVVDGSETNPETRIAELEKRKATIDAEIARIKTGQVDLMDATRVRERFLEVSNSADSLLSDFREIEQ
;
A
#
# COMPACT_ATOMS: atom_id res chain seq x y z
N MET A 1 25.73 0.63 -3.60
CA MET A 1 25.42 -0.81 -3.58
C MET A 1 26.43 -1.52 -4.45
N ASP A 2 27.19 -2.43 -3.85
CA ASP A 2 28.08 -3.35 -4.56
C ASP A 2 27.53 -4.78 -4.55
N TYR A 3 28.17 -5.67 -5.31
CA TYR A 3 27.74 -7.07 -5.43
C TYR A 3 27.72 -7.80 -4.08
N MET A 4 28.71 -7.58 -3.22
CA MET A 4 28.83 -8.29 -1.94
C MET A 4 27.73 -7.86 -0.96
N GLN A 5 27.39 -6.57 -0.97
CA GLN A 5 26.26 -6.03 -0.22
C GLN A 5 24.93 -6.69 -0.66
N LEU A 6 24.70 -6.84 -1.97
CA LEU A 6 23.50 -7.48 -2.48
C LEU A 6 23.43 -8.98 -2.16
N VAL A 7 24.57 -9.69 -2.21
CA VAL A 7 24.64 -11.10 -1.80
C VAL A 7 24.26 -11.25 -0.33
N SER A 8 24.79 -10.39 0.54
CA SER A 8 24.46 -10.38 1.97
C SER A 8 22.98 -10.10 2.22
N LEU A 9 22.41 -9.07 1.58
CA LEU A 9 20.99 -8.76 1.69
C LEU A 9 20.11 -9.93 1.21
N ARG A 10 20.48 -10.57 0.10
CA ARG A 10 19.76 -11.75 -0.43
C ARG A 10 19.79 -12.95 0.51
N GLN A 11 20.81 -13.06 1.37
CA GLN A 11 20.97 -14.17 2.31
C GLN A 11 20.31 -13.89 3.66
N HIS A 12 20.36 -12.64 4.14
CA HIS A 12 19.99 -12.32 5.52
C HIS A 12 18.75 -11.44 5.66
N HIS A 13 18.39 -10.65 4.65
CA HIS A 13 17.27 -9.72 4.76
C HIS A 13 15.92 -10.47 4.63
N PRO A 14 15.03 -10.41 5.63
CA PRO A 14 13.76 -11.15 5.62
C PRO A 14 12.90 -10.90 4.39
N ALA A 15 12.81 -9.64 3.93
CA ALA A 15 12.07 -9.28 2.72
C ALA A 15 12.56 -10.02 1.46
N TRP A 16 13.87 -10.08 1.23
CA TRP A 16 14.41 -10.74 0.04
C TRP A 16 14.34 -12.27 0.18
N ARG A 17 14.47 -12.79 1.40
CA ARG A 17 14.21 -14.20 1.67
C ARG A 17 12.76 -14.58 1.39
N LEU A 18 11.79 -13.76 1.80
CA LEU A 18 10.37 -13.98 1.51
C LEU A 18 10.12 -14.05 0.01
N LEU A 19 10.65 -13.09 -0.75
CA LEU A 19 10.53 -13.06 -2.21
C LEU A 19 11.18 -14.26 -2.92
N ARG A 20 12.12 -14.95 -2.26
CA ARG A 20 12.80 -16.15 -2.76
C ARG A 20 12.20 -17.46 -2.25
N ALA A 21 11.27 -17.42 -1.31
CA ALA A 21 10.69 -18.62 -0.73
C ALA A 21 9.90 -19.39 -1.80
N ASP A 22 10.01 -20.72 -1.82
CA ASP A 22 9.32 -21.56 -2.81
C ASP A 22 7.79 -21.41 -2.72
N ASN A 23 7.28 -21.20 -1.51
CA ASN A 23 5.87 -20.96 -1.21
C ASN A 23 5.53 -19.47 -1.06
N ALA A 24 6.36 -18.55 -1.58
CA ALA A 24 6.11 -17.10 -1.50
C ALA A 24 4.70 -16.69 -1.95
N PRO A 25 4.12 -17.23 -3.05
CA PRO A 25 2.76 -16.88 -3.45
C PRO A 25 1.70 -17.22 -2.39
N LEU A 26 1.82 -18.37 -1.71
CA LEU A 26 0.92 -18.76 -0.62
C LEU A 26 1.07 -17.79 0.54
N ILE A 27 2.30 -17.58 1.01
CA ILE A 27 2.59 -16.74 2.19
C ILE A 27 2.06 -15.33 1.96
N ILE A 28 2.44 -14.71 0.84
CA ILE A 28 2.17 -13.31 0.56
C ILE A 28 0.67 -13.09 0.32
N SER A 29 0.01 -13.96 -0.46
CA SER A 29 -1.43 -13.84 -0.69
C SER A 29 -2.25 -14.00 0.59
N PHE A 30 -1.86 -14.97 1.43
CA PHE A 30 -2.50 -15.18 2.73
C PHE A 30 -2.33 -13.98 3.66
N LEU A 31 -1.10 -13.47 3.81
CA LEU A 31 -0.80 -12.34 4.70
C LEU A 31 -1.44 -11.03 4.21
N GLN A 32 -1.46 -10.80 2.89
CA GLN A 32 -2.18 -9.67 2.28
C GLN A 32 -3.68 -9.73 2.63
N GLN A 33 -4.34 -10.88 2.46
CA GLN A 33 -5.77 -11.02 2.70
C GLN A 33 -6.14 -11.01 4.19
N THR A 34 -5.21 -11.44 5.05
CA THR A 34 -5.49 -11.65 6.48
C THR A 34 -5.14 -10.45 7.33
N PHE A 35 -4.06 -9.72 7.01
CA PHE A 35 -3.60 -8.56 7.80
C PHE A 35 -3.78 -7.25 7.05
N VAL A 36 -3.27 -7.16 5.81
CA VAL A 36 -3.19 -5.87 5.10
C VAL A 36 -4.55 -5.39 4.60
N ALA A 37 -5.27 -6.21 3.84
CA ALA A 37 -6.58 -5.86 3.30
C ALA A 37 -7.63 -5.51 4.38
N PRO A 38 -7.75 -6.26 5.50
CA PRO A 38 -8.64 -5.88 6.60
C PRO A 38 -8.01 -4.91 7.61
N ASN A 39 -6.75 -4.49 7.39
CA ASN A 39 -5.99 -3.59 8.27
C ASN A 39 -5.91 -4.04 9.74
N LEU A 40 -5.60 -5.32 9.95
CA LEU A 40 -5.45 -5.91 11.27
C LEU A 40 -3.98 -5.83 11.72
N ARG A 41 -3.76 -5.36 12.96
CA ARG A 41 -2.42 -5.26 13.55
C ARG A 41 -1.87 -6.62 13.98
N SER A 42 -2.71 -7.45 14.61
CA SER A 42 -2.33 -8.76 15.12
C SER A 42 -3.53 -9.70 15.16
N LEU A 43 -3.28 -11.01 15.13
CA LEU A 43 -4.30 -12.04 15.26
C LEU A 43 -3.85 -13.16 16.20
N GLU A 44 -4.81 -13.81 16.88
CA GLU A 44 -4.50 -14.98 17.70
C GLU A 44 -4.06 -16.18 16.83
N GLN A 45 -3.23 -17.05 17.41
CA GLN A 45 -2.70 -18.24 16.73
C GLN A 45 -3.82 -19.14 16.19
N THR A 46 -4.86 -19.41 16.99
CA THR A 46 -5.95 -20.30 16.58
C THR A 46 -6.73 -19.74 15.41
N THR A 47 -7.11 -18.46 15.49
CA THR A 47 -7.78 -17.73 14.41
C THR A 47 -6.94 -17.71 13.13
N LEU A 48 -5.64 -17.42 13.25
CA LEU A 48 -4.74 -17.33 12.11
C LEU A 48 -4.51 -18.71 11.46
N ALA A 49 -4.32 -19.76 12.25
CA ALA A 49 -4.14 -21.12 11.77
C ALA A 49 -5.39 -21.61 11.02
N SER A 50 -6.58 -21.37 11.59
CA SER A 50 -7.86 -21.72 10.97
C SER A 50 -8.03 -21.09 9.58
N LYS A 51 -7.75 -19.78 9.46
CA LYS A 51 -7.78 -19.08 8.16
C LYS A 51 -6.81 -19.65 7.13
N LEU A 52 -5.62 -20.08 7.58
CA LEU A 52 -4.62 -20.66 6.69
C LEU A 52 -5.03 -22.07 6.23
N ASP A 53 -5.58 -22.88 7.12
CA ASP A 53 -6.14 -24.20 6.77
C ASP A 53 -7.25 -24.07 5.74
N ASP A 54 -8.17 -23.09 5.91
CA ASP A 54 -9.23 -22.81 4.94
C ASP A 54 -8.67 -22.45 3.55
N LEU A 55 -7.62 -21.62 3.50
CA LEU A 55 -6.96 -21.26 2.25
C LEU A 55 -6.29 -22.48 1.61
N ILE A 56 -5.53 -23.26 2.37
CA ILE A 56 -4.84 -24.47 1.87
C ILE A 56 -5.87 -25.47 1.33
N TYR A 57 -6.96 -25.68 2.06
CA TYR A 57 -8.06 -26.53 1.62
C TYR A 57 -8.66 -26.03 0.30
N SER A 58 -8.91 -24.73 0.16
CA SER A 58 -9.41 -24.16 -1.10
C SER A 58 -8.45 -24.37 -2.27
N LEU A 59 -7.14 -24.30 -2.03
CA LEU A 59 -6.12 -24.56 -3.04
C LEU A 59 -6.10 -26.04 -3.46
N HIS A 60 -6.23 -26.98 -2.52
CA HIS A 60 -6.35 -28.41 -2.85
C HIS A 60 -7.54 -28.66 -3.78
N GLN A 61 -8.69 -28.06 -3.47
CA GLN A 61 -9.91 -28.22 -4.26
C GLN A 61 -9.76 -27.64 -5.68
N ASN A 62 -9.05 -26.52 -5.82
CA ASN A 62 -8.87 -25.85 -7.10
C ASN A 62 -7.87 -26.57 -8.02
N PHE A 63 -6.78 -27.12 -7.46
CA PHE A 63 -5.71 -27.76 -8.23
C PHE A 63 -5.85 -29.29 -8.31
N GLY A 64 -6.69 -29.91 -7.48
CA GLY A 64 -6.88 -31.36 -7.45
C GLY A 64 -5.68 -32.13 -6.90
N GLU A 65 -4.77 -31.45 -6.20
CA GLU A 65 -3.53 -32.00 -5.66
C GLU A 65 -3.34 -31.62 -4.20
N THR A 66 -2.65 -32.47 -3.43
CA THR A 66 -2.27 -32.17 -2.04
C THR A 66 -1.06 -31.23 -2.03
N LEU A 67 -1.33 -29.94 -2.10
CA LEU A 67 -0.32 -28.89 -1.98
C LEU A 67 -0.02 -28.60 -0.49
N PHE A 68 1.18 -28.16 -0.13
CA PHE A 68 1.45 -27.70 1.25
C PHE A 68 1.05 -28.69 2.38
N PRO A 69 1.61 -29.90 2.47
CA PRO A 69 1.09 -30.99 3.32
C PRO A 69 1.28 -30.82 4.84
N ARG A 70 1.98 -29.79 5.31
CA ARG A 70 2.17 -29.51 6.74
C ARG A 70 0.91 -28.85 7.33
N ALA A 71 0.70 -28.99 8.64
CA ALA A 71 -0.36 -28.25 9.35
C ALA A 71 -0.13 -26.73 9.28
N ALA A 72 -1.21 -25.93 9.24
CA ALA A 72 -1.13 -24.47 9.22
C ALA A 72 -0.25 -23.88 10.35
N SER A 73 -0.42 -24.37 11.58
CA SER A 73 0.39 -23.93 12.73
C SER A 73 1.89 -24.11 12.49
N ALA A 74 2.29 -25.21 11.86
CA ALA A 74 3.69 -25.48 11.56
C ALA A 74 4.26 -24.52 10.49
N TYR A 75 3.42 -24.02 9.57
CA TYR A 75 3.83 -22.94 8.66
C TYR A 75 3.94 -21.61 9.39
N LEU A 76 2.98 -21.27 10.26
CA LEU A 76 3.01 -20.01 11.00
C LEU A 76 4.22 -19.93 11.94
N ASP A 77 4.55 -21.01 12.63
CA ASP A 77 5.77 -21.10 13.45
C ASP A 77 7.03 -20.95 12.59
N ASP A 78 7.08 -21.56 11.40
CA ASP A 78 8.19 -21.43 10.45
C ASP A 78 8.34 -19.99 9.92
N TRP A 79 7.22 -19.31 9.64
CA TRP A 79 7.24 -17.92 9.18
C TRP A 79 7.64 -16.93 10.28
N ALA A 80 7.35 -17.27 11.53
CA ALA A 80 7.74 -16.50 12.72
C ALA A 80 9.14 -16.83 13.24
N ASP A 81 9.75 -17.92 12.79
CA ASP A 81 11.10 -18.31 13.20
C ASP A 81 12.11 -17.21 12.86
N ASN A 82 13.11 -17.02 13.73
CA ASN A 82 14.12 -15.97 13.58
C ASN A 82 14.91 -16.08 12.26
N SER A 83 15.01 -17.28 11.68
CA SER A 83 15.64 -17.43 10.39
C SER A 83 14.82 -16.75 9.29
N ASN A 84 13.49 -16.86 9.30
CA ASN A 84 12.64 -16.25 8.28
C ASN A 84 12.23 -14.82 8.64
N GLY A 85 11.73 -14.60 9.86
CA GLY A 85 11.36 -13.28 10.37
C GLY A 85 10.24 -12.59 9.59
N TRP A 86 9.30 -13.35 9.04
CA TRP A 86 8.18 -12.80 8.26
C TRP A 86 6.98 -12.43 9.14
N LEU A 87 6.77 -13.19 10.20
CA LEU A 87 5.84 -12.89 11.27
C LEU A 87 6.61 -12.66 12.57
N ARG A 88 5.99 -11.94 13.49
CA ARG A 88 6.43 -11.87 14.89
C ARG A 88 5.41 -12.55 15.76
N LYS A 89 5.85 -13.54 16.54
CA LYS A 89 5.04 -14.23 17.55
C LYS A 89 5.28 -13.60 18.92
N PHE A 90 4.21 -13.28 19.64
CA PHE A 90 4.29 -12.70 20.99
C PHE A 90 3.08 -13.11 21.84
N TYR A 91 3.18 -12.94 23.15
CA TYR A 91 2.08 -13.19 24.09
C TYR A 91 1.62 -11.87 24.69
N GLN A 92 0.32 -11.63 24.71
CA GLN A 92 -0.25 -10.46 25.37
C GLN A 92 -0.29 -10.67 26.89
N THR A 93 -0.20 -9.60 27.66
CA THR A 93 -0.26 -9.67 29.13
C THR A 93 -1.57 -10.30 29.58
N GLY A 94 -1.49 -11.45 30.26
CA GLY A 94 -2.65 -12.16 30.78
C GLY A 94 -3.34 -13.10 29.78
N SER A 95 -2.73 -13.33 28.61
CA SER A 95 -3.17 -14.35 27.65
C SER A 95 -2.10 -15.44 27.51
N ASP A 96 -2.53 -16.70 27.61
CA ASP A 96 -1.69 -17.87 27.28
C ASP A 96 -1.71 -18.21 25.78
N GLU A 97 -2.46 -17.43 24.99
CA GLU A 97 -2.52 -17.59 23.54
C GLU A 97 -1.51 -16.67 22.84
N ALA A 98 -0.75 -17.24 21.90
CA ALA A 98 0.17 -16.48 21.09
C ALA A 98 -0.57 -15.64 20.05
N HIS A 99 -0.10 -14.42 19.83
CA HIS A 99 -0.51 -13.54 18.76
C HIS A 99 0.59 -13.41 17.72
N TYR A 100 0.19 -13.14 16.49
CA TYR A 100 1.07 -12.91 15.36
C TYR A 100 0.78 -11.54 14.75
N GLU A 101 1.84 -10.82 14.41
CA GLU A 101 1.81 -9.60 13.61
C GLU A 101 2.80 -9.69 12.44
N LEU A 102 2.57 -8.88 11.40
CA LEU A 102 3.52 -8.75 10.29
C LEU A 102 4.79 -8.06 10.78
N THR A 103 5.94 -8.49 10.27
CA THR A 103 7.15 -7.69 10.39
C THR A 103 7.18 -6.60 9.34
N VAL A 104 7.86 -5.49 9.63
CA VAL A 104 8.05 -4.37 8.69
C VAL A 104 8.63 -4.83 7.35
N ALA A 105 9.51 -5.84 7.38
CA ALA A 105 10.08 -6.42 6.18
C ALA A 105 9.03 -7.09 5.28
N THR A 106 8.05 -7.78 5.88
CA THR A 106 6.95 -8.42 5.17
C THR A 106 5.97 -7.40 4.60
N GLU A 107 5.63 -6.35 5.37
CA GLU A 107 4.79 -5.26 4.88
C GLU A 107 5.40 -4.60 3.64
N LYS A 108 6.71 -4.31 3.66
CA LYS A 108 7.43 -3.75 2.51
C LYS A 108 7.41 -4.66 1.27
N VAL A 109 7.47 -5.98 1.45
CA VAL A 109 7.36 -6.94 0.33
C VAL A 109 5.98 -6.87 -0.29
N ILE A 110 4.94 -6.90 0.55
CA ILE A 110 3.56 -6.88 0.11
C ILE A 110 3.25 -5.57 -0.63
N GLU A 111 3.65 -4.43 -0.06
CA GLU A 111 3.52 -3.11 -0.69
C GLU A 111 4.24 -3.07 -2.05
N TRP A 112 5.48 -3.55 -2.11
CA TRP A 112 6.24 -3.60 -3.37
C TRP A 112 5.54 -4.46 -4.43
N LEU A 113 5.01 -5.62 -4.06
CA LEU A 113 4.27 -6.50 -4.99
C LEU A 113 2.96 -5.88 -5.47
N ASN A 114 2.21 -5.20 -4.58
CA ASN A 114 1.02 -4.44 -4.98
C ASN A 114 1.38 -3.37 -6.03
N ASN A 115 2.55 -2.73 -5.89
CA ASN A 115 3.05 -1.77 -6.86
C ASN A 115 3.49 -2.39 -8.21
N LEU A 116 3.83 -3.69 -8.26
CA LEU A 116 4.09 -4.41 -9.53
C LEU A 116 2.79 -4.75 -10.27
N GLY A 117 1.74 -5.08 -9.51
CA GLY A 117 0.42 -5.48 -10.02
C GLY A 117 -0.39 -4.28 -10.52
N ARG A 118 -0.07 -3.79 -11.73
CA ARG A 118 -0.79 -2.72 -12.44
C ARG A 118 -0.69 -1.33 -11.79
N ARG A 119 0.32 -0.57 -12.21
CA ARG A 119 0.05 0.79 -12.71
C ARG A 119 -0.78 0.66 -13.98
N GLN A 120 -2.09 0.50 -13.84
CA GLN A 120 -2.96 0.87 -14.94
C GLN A 120 -2.64 2.33 -15.23
N PHE A 121 -2.31 2.58 -16.49
CA PHE A 121 -1.80 3.81 -17.07
C PHE A 121 -2.67 5.03 -16.69
N VAL A 122 -2.47 5.58 -15.49
CA VAL A 122 -3.29 6.63 -14.88
C VAL A 122 -2.35 7.48 -14.05
N GLY A 123 -2.05 8.70 -14.50
CA GLY A 123 -1.28 9.62 -13.67
C GLY A 123 -0.37 10.59 -14.40
N THR A 124 -0.16 10.48 -15.71
CA THR A 124 0.65 11.49 -16.42
C THR A 124 -0.03 12.86 -16.40
N GLU A 125 -1.36 12.91 -16.57
CA GLU A 125 -2.10 14.17 -16.52
C GLU A 125 -2.24 14.70 -15.08
N SER A 126 -2.67 13.88 -14.12
CA SER A 126 -2.84 14.30 -12.72
C SER A 126 -1.51 14.71 -12.06
N ARG A 127 -0.42 13.99 -12.33
CA ARG A 127 0.92 14.32 -11.82
C ARG A 127 1.47 15.59 -12.47
N LEU A 128 1.23 15.79 -13.77
CA LEU A 128 1.64 17.03 -14.43
C LEU A 128 0.86 18.22 -13.87
N LEU A 129 -0.45 18.09 -13.65
CA LEU A 129 -1.28 19.12 -13.01
C LEU A 129 -0.83 19.40 -11.57
N ALA A 130 -0.55 18.38 -10.78
CA ALA A 130 -0.02 18.54 -9.42
C ALA A 130 1.36 19.21 -9.41
N ILE A 131 2.23 18.90 -10.38
CA ILE A 131 3.51 19.60 -10.55
C ILE A 131 3.29 21.06 -10.95
N PHE A 132 2.33 21.35 -11.82
CA PHE A 132 1.96 22.73 -12.15
C PHE A 132 1.43 23.49 -10.93
N ASP A 133 0.59 22.87 -10.11
CA ASP A 133 0.07 23.48 -8.89
C ASP A 133 1.18 23.74 -7.86
N LEU A 134 2.13 22.80 -7.68
CA LEU A 134 3.29 22.99 -6.82
C LEU A 134 4.21 24.10 -7.34
N LEU A 135 4.53 24.12 -8.64
CA LEU A 135 5.29 25.20 -9.26
C LEU A 135 4.60 26.54 -9.06
N ARG A 136 3.27 26.58 -9.21
CA ARG A 136 2.48 27.79 -9.01
C ARG A 136 2.49 28.24 -7.55
N GLN A 137 2.41 27.34 -6.58
CA GLN A 137 2.54 27.67 -5.16
C GLN A 137 3.93 28.24 -4.82
N VAL A 138 4.99 27.70 -5.44
CA VAL A 138 6.35 28.23 -5.29
C VAL A 138 6.46 29.64 -5.89
N VAL A 139 5.92 29.88 -7.09
CA VAL A 139 5.89 31.21 -7.72
C VAL A 139 5.07 32.20 -6.88
N ASP A 140 3.82 31.86 -6.54
CA ASP A 140 2.94 32.69 -5.72
C ASP A 140 3.52 32.96 -4.32
N GLY A 141 4.28 32.02 -3.76
CA GLY A 141 4.93 32.12 -2.43
C GLY A 141 6.25 32.88 -2.44
N SER A 142 6.92 32.99 -3.60
CA SER A 142 8.20 33.69 -3.77
C SER A 142 8.07 35.08 -4.40
N GLU A 143 6.90 35.41 -4.97
CA GLU A 143 6.63 36.72 -5.58
C GLU A 143 6.48 37.83 -4.52
N THR A 144 7.43 38.76 -4.52
CA THR A 144 7.51 39.88 -3.58
C THR A 144 6.83 41.16 -4.06
N ASN A 145 6.45 41.26 -5.34
CA ASN A 145 5.80 42.44 -5.91
C ASN A 145 4.25 42.33 -5.80
N PRO A 146 3.59 43.22 -5.04
CA PRO A 146 2.14 43.22 -4.89
C PRO A 146 1.36 43.39 -6.20
N GLU A 147 1.86 44.20 -7.15
CA GLU A 147 1.14 44.46 -8.41
C GLU A 147 1.12 43.24 -9.32
N THR A 148 2.22 42.49 -9.40
CA THR A 148 2.29 41.23 -10.17
C THR A 148 1.31 40.20 -9.60
N ARG A 149 1.22 40.11 -8.27
CA ARG A 149 0.27 39.22 -7.59
C ARG A 149 -1.19 39.60 -7.85
N ILE A 150 -1.51 40.89 -7.85
CA ILE A 150 -2.86 41.39 -8.17
C ILE A 150 -3.22 41.06 -9.63
N ALA A 151 -2.31 41.30 -10.57
CA ALA A 151 -2.55 41.01 -11.99
C ALA A 151 -2.82 39.51 -12.25
N GLU A 152 -2.10 38.61 -11.57
CA GLU A 152 -2.37 37.17 -11.66
C GLU A 152 -3.72 36.77 -11.05
N LEU A 153 -4.08 37.38 -9.91
CA LEU A 153 -5.38 37.15 -9.27
C LEU A 153 -6.54 37.65 -10.14
N GLU A 154 -6.40 38.79 -10.79
CA GLU A 154 -7.40 39.31 -11.74
C GLU A 154 -7.57 38.40 -12.96
N LYS A 155 -6.46 37.86 -13.50
CA LYS A 155 -6.50 36.86 -14.58
C LYS A 155 -7.21 35.58 -14.14
N ARG A 156 -6.98 35.10 -12.91
CA ARG A 156 -7.69 33.95 -12.33
C ARG A 156 -9.18 34.25 -12.15
N LYS A 157 -9.52 35.43 -11.65
CA LYS A 157 -10.91 35.89 -11.50
C LYS A 157 -11.63 35.87 -12.85
N ALA A 158 -11.03 36.43 -13.90
CA ALA A 158 -11.63 36.42 -15.24
C ALA A 158 -11.85 35.00 -15.79
N THR A 159 -10.93 34.07 -15.50
CA THR A 159 -11.06 32.66 -15.89
C THR A 159 -12.23 31.98 -15.17
N ILE A 160 -12.35 32.20 -13.86
CA ILE A 160 -13.44 31.68 -13.03
C ILE A 160 -14.78 32.30 -13.45
N ASP A 161 -14.83 33.61 -13.71
CA ASP A 161 -16.04 34.29 -14.16
C ASP A 161 -16.53 33.72 -15.51
N ALA A 162 -15.62 33.40 -16.43
CA ALA A 162 -15.94 32.75 -17.71
C ALA A 162 -16.42 31.29 -17.52
N GLU A 163 -15.86 30.54 -16.57
CA GLU A 163 -16.34 29.21 -16.21
C GLU A 163 -17.73 29.24 -15.59
N ILE A 164 -17.97 30.15 -14.64
CA ILE A 164 -19.29 30.37 -14.04
C ILE A 164 -20.32 30.74 -15.10
N ALA A 165 -19.97 31.59 -16.07
CA ALA A 165 -20.86 31.95 -17.18
C ALA A 165 -21.24 30.72 -18.02
N ARG A 166 -20.27 29.86 -18.36
CA ARG A 166 -20.52 28.60 -19.10
C ARG A 166 -21.45 27.67 -18.32
N ILE A 167 -21.21 27.48 -17.03
CA ILE A 167 -22.05 26.67 -16.14
C ILE A 167 -23.48 27.24 -16.07
N LYS A 168 -23.63 28.57 -15.92
CA LYS A 168 -24.94 29.23 -15.92
C LYS A 168 -25.72 29.05 -17.23
N THR A 169 -25.02 28.90 -18.35
CA THR A 169 -25.63 28.58 -19.66
C THR A 169 -25.89 27.08 -19.88
N GLY A 170 -25.68 26.24 -18.86
CA GLY A 170 -25.97 24.80 -18.90
C GLY A 170 -24.83 23.92 -19.41
N GLN A 171 -23.65 24.50 -19.69
CA GLN A 171 -22.46 23.72 -20.02
C GLN A 171 -21.70 23.40 -18.73
N VAL A 172 -22.02 22.25 -18.14
CA VAL A 172 -21.31 21.71 -16.98
C VAL A 172 -20.34 20.64 -17.47
N ASP A 173 -19.05 20.90 -17.40
CA ASP A 173 -18.02 19.87 -17.56
C ASP A 173 -18.00 19.02 -16.28
N LEU A 174 -18.82 17.97 -16.27
CA LEU A 174 -18.81 16.98 -15.19
C LEU A 174 -17.61 16.05 -15.39
N MET A 175 -16.94 15.71 -14.29
CA MET A 175 -15.96 14.64 -14.31
C MET A 175 -16.65 13.34 -14.75
N ASP A 176 -16.10 12.68 -15.77
CA ASP A 176 -16.62 11.38 -16.18
C ASP A 176 -16.38 10.33 -15.06
N ALA A 177 -17.10 9.21 -15.15
CA ALA A 177 -17.04 8.15 -14.12
C ALA A 177 -15.64 7.55 -13.96
N THR A 178 -14.80 7.59 -15.00
CA THR A 178 -13.41 7.13 -14.95
C THR A 178 -12.60 8.11 -14.11
N ARG A 179 -12.69 9.41 -14.40
CA ARG A 179 -11.97 10.48 -13.71
C ARG A 179 -12.35 10.58 -12.23
N VAL A 180 -13.61 10.36 -11.89
CA VAL A 180 -14.08 10.28 -10.49
C VAL A 180 -13.46 9.08 -9.77
N ARG A 181 -13.46 7.91 -10.42
CA ARG A 181 -12.85 6.69 -9.87
C ARG A 181 -11.33 6.86 -9.68
N GLU A 182 -10.66 7.53 -10.61
CA GLU A 182 -9.23 7.84 -10.52
C GLU A 182 -8.92 8.74 -9.33
N ARG A 183 -9.66 9.84 -9.15
CA ARG A 183 -9.48 10.74 -7.99
C ARG A 183 -9.74 10.04 -6.67
N PHE A 184 -10.75 9.18 -6.63
CA PHE A 184 -11.04 8.39 -5.43
C PHE A 184 -9.87 7.47 -5.07
N LEU A 185 -9.31 6.75 -6.05
CA LEU A 185 -8.16 5.87 -5.82
C LEU A 185 -6.89 6.65 -5.42
N GLU A 186 -6.66 7.82 -6.01
CA GLU A 186 -5.55 8.71 -5.65
C GLU A 186 -5.65 9.20 -4.19
N VAL A 187 -6.85 9.55 -3.75
CA VAL A 187 -7.12 9.93 -2.35
C VAL A 187 -6.93 8.75 -1.40
N SER A 188 -7.46 7.57 -1.74
CA SER A 188 -7.29 6.36 -0.90
C SER A 188 -5.82 5.99 -0.72
N ASN A 189 -5.05 5.95 -1.81
CA ASN A 189 -3.62 5.61 -1.73
C ASN A 189 -2.82 6.64 -0.91
N SER A 190 -3.18 7.92 -1.02
CA SER A 190 -2.52 8.98 -0.24
C SER A 190 -2.84 8.86 1.25
N ALA A 191 -4.08 8.50 1.60
CA ALA A 191 -4.49 8.26 2.98
C ALA A 191 -3.79 7.04 3.59
N ASP A 192 -3.67 5.95 2.83
CA ASP A 192 -2.99 4.73 3.27
C ASP A 192 -1.48 4.97 3.48
N SER A 193 -0.83 5.71 2.58
CA SER A 193 0.57 6.14 2.75
C SER A 193 0.76 7.00 4.00
N LEU A 194 -0.14 7.96 4.23
CA LEU A 194 -0.08 8.84 5.40
C LEU A 194 -0.22 8.06 6.72
N LEU A 195 -1.11 7.05 6.75
CA LEU A 195 -1.28 6.17 7.90
C LEU A 195 -0.04 5.30 8.15
N SER A 196 0.63 4.85 7.09
CA SER A 196 1.91 4.14 7.20
C SER A 196 3.00 5.03 7.78
N ASP A 197 3.11 6.28 7.30
CA ASP A 197 4.10 7.25 7.79
C ASP A 197 3.92 7.55 9.29
N PHE A 198 2.66 7.65 9.77
CA PHE A 198 2.40 7.81 11.20
C PHE A 198 2.80 6.59 12.03
N ARG A 199 2.69 5.37 11.49
CA ARG A 199 3.11 4.14 12.17
C ARG A 199 4.62 4.03 12.32
N GLU A 200 5.40 4.58 11.39
CA GLU A 200 6.87 4.62 11.50
C GLU A 200 7.36 5.59 12.58
N ILE A 201 6.57 6.63 12.92
CA ILE A 201 6.94 7.64 13.93
C ILE A 201 6.70 7.15 15.38
N GLU A 202 5.85 6.15 15.59
CA GLU A 202 5.54 5.60 16.93
C GLU A 202 6.54 4.52 17.43
N GLN A 203 7.60 4.21 16.67
CA GLN A 203 8.67 3.26 17.05
C GLN A 203 9.96 3.97 17.45
#